data_AF-A0A533W3D3-F1
#
_entry.id   AF-A0A533W3D3-F1
#
_cell.length_a   1.000
_cell.length_b   1.000
_cell.length_c   1.000
_cell.angle_alpha   90.00
_cell.angle_beta   90.00
_cell.angle_gamma   90.00
#
_symmetry.space_group_name_H-M   'P 1'
#
loop_
_entity.id
_entity.type
_entity.pdbx_description
1 polymer ?
#
loop_
_entity_poly.entity_id
_entity_poly.type
_entity_poly.pdbx_seq_one_letter_code
_entity_poly.pdbx_strand_id
1 'polypeptide(L)'
;MVSLSLRASIAGSLAVAAILSLSSLGLAQSLLPQAGVTHRSVPRIRTLTDGTATSTNWSGYAVTGPAGSVTDAKGSWIVPSVTCSSAASYSSFWVGIDGFGSNTVEQTGTDSDCQSGIPTYYAWYEFYPEPAFLITGITVRPGDRISAEAVYSSGLVTVTITDTTTAQSFTTSGGAGALRSSAEWIAEAPSSAGGVLPLANFGTAYFGQDNTAISPTNYATVSGVTGPISSFGPSVQEITMVSSSGTTEAQPSPLSTDGTSFSVAWGGSTSTTSSATTTTTTATTTVLTTSTTASTTSSISSSSATTSATSTTATSTTTSGSGTPNLTINTQDTTGVSLTGYWTELSQNDQVQADGYTPATYTLNSGQTYTLEADGYASCSFDHWLDTNSPNNLRDISITSDTSLTAVLNCGNTVTTTTTTTTATTTSTTSTTTTTLAGSSQISVSTVNSAGAPINGYYTTLWQNGVMLQWCYSPCSFVVSNGQTYQVAVADYGGETFSHWSDGTTNIFHTVTLGSISITFSLTAVYTP
;
A
#
# COMPACT_ATOMS: atom_id res chain seq x y z
N MET A 1 -73.14 9.10 51.58
CA MET A 1 -72.95 10.40 50.91
C MET A 1 -71.63 10.31 50.17
N VAL A 2 -71.47 10.35 48.85
CA VAL A 2 -72.31 10.54 47.66
C VAL A 2 -71.52 9.78 46.56
N SER A 3 -72.04 8.69 46.02
CA SER A 3 -72.58 8.59 44.65
C SER A 3 -71.65 9.12 43.54
N LEU A 4 -71.13 8.22 42.69
CA LEU A 4 -71.58 8.22 41.30
C LEU A 4 -71.39 6.83 40.65
N SER A 5 -72.51 6.31 40.20
CA SER A 5 -72.69 5.09 39.42
C SER A 5 -72.83 5.50 37.96
N LEU A 6 -72.17 4.80 37.03
CA LEU A 6 -72.68 4.68 35.66
C LEU A 6 -72.40 3.28 35.13
N ARG A 7 -73.49 2.56 34.86
CA ARG A 7 -73.53 1.28 34.16
C ARG A 7 -73.58 1.54 32.66
N ALA A 8 -72.86 0.76 31.86
CA ALA A 8 -73.30 0.34 30.54
C ALA A 8 -72.59 -0.97 30.16
N SER A 9 -73.32 -2.06 30.24
CA SER A 9 -73.02 -3.35 29.62
C SER A 9 -73.69 -3.39 28.25
N ILE A 10 -73.00 -3.87 27.20
CA ILE A 10 -73.59 -4.62 26.06
C ILE A 10 -72.47 -5.36 25.27
N ALA A 11 -72.73 -6.65 25.08
CA ALA A 11 -72.35 -7.56 23.99
C ALA A 11 -70.89 -7.69 23.52
N GLY A 12 -70.30 -8.83 23.89
CA GLY A 12 -70.13 -9.95 22.95
C GLY A 12 -69.19 -9.75 21.77
N SER A 13 -68.02 -10.38 21.84
CA SER A 13 -67.45 -11.19 20.75
C SER A 13 -66.36 -12.08 21.33
N LEU A 14 -66.58 -13.40 21.25
CA LEU A 14 -65.52 -14.40 21.32
C LEU A 14 -64.56 -14.12 20.15
N ALA A 15 -63.39 -13.57 20.43
CA ALA A 15 -62.26 -13.67 19.53
C ALA A 15 -61.39 -14.83 20.03
N VAL A 16 -61.50 -15.96 19.35
CA VAL A 16 -60.51 -17.04 19.42
C VAL A 16 -59.17 -16.41 19.01
N ALA A 17 -58.27 -16.23 19.97
CA ALA A 17 -56.88 -15.91 19.68
C ALA A 17 -56.25 -17.16 19.04
N ALA A 18 -56.39 -17.29 17.73
CA ALA A 18 -55.59 -18.19 16.94
C ALA A 18 -54.13 -17.72 17.10
N ILE A 19 -53.34 -18.52 17.81
CA ILE A 19 -51.88 -18.42 17.82
C ILE A 19 -51.45 -18.81 16.40
N LEU A 20 -51.45 -17.83 15.49
CA LEU A 20 -50.74 -17.92 14.24
C LEU A 20 -49.26 -17.77 14.58
N SER A 21 -48.61 -18.91 14.79
CA SER A 21 -47.16 -19.01 14.66
C SER A 21 -46.81 -18.66 13.22
N LEU A 22 -46.63 -17.37 12.93
CA LEU A 22 -45.84 -16.96 11.79
C LEU A 22 -44.42 -17.40 12.11
N SER A 23 -44.08 -18.60 11.66
CA SER A 23 -42.71 -18.96 11.34
C SER A 23 -42.21 -17.90 10.36
N SER A 24 -41.57 -16.85 10.88
CA SER A 24 -40.68 -16.05 10.07
C SER A 24 -39.66 -17.03 9.52
N LEU A 25 -39.72 -17.26 8.21
CA LEU A 25 -38.52 -17.66 7.49
C LEU A 25 -37.57 -16.48 7.67
N GLY A 26 -36.79 -16.53 8.74
CA GLY A 26 -35.53 -15.83 8.79
C GLY A 26 -34.73 -16.40 7.63
N LEU A 27 -34.70 -15.65 6.52
CA LEU A 27 -33.58 -15.75 5.59
C LEU A 27 -32.35 -15.54 6.46
N ALA A 28 -31.72 -16.65 6.85
CA ALA A 28 -30.35 -16.63 7.28
C ALA A 28 -29.60 -16.05 6.08
N GLN A 29 -29.35 -14.74 6.11
CA GLN A 29 -28.36 -14.16 5.22
C GLN A 29 -27.08 -14.90 5.56
N SER A 30 -26.61 -15.70 4.62
CA SER A 30 -25.25 -16.19 4.63
C SER A 30 -24.36 -14.96 4.71
N LEU A 31 -23.76 -14.72 5.87
CA LEU A 31 -22.58 -13.87 5.98
C LEU A 31 -21.47 -14.62 5.27
N LEU A 32 -21.41 -14.48 3.95
CA LEU A 32 -20.18 -14.77 3.23
C LEU A 32 -19.13 -13.83 3.81
N PRO A 33 -17.91 -14.29 4.10
CA PRO A 33 -16.78 -13.40 4.33
C PRO A 33 -16.74 -12.44 3.15
N GLN A 34 -16.88 -11.16 3.41
CA GLN A 34 -16.61 -10.15 2.40
C GLN A 34 -15.13 -10.32 2.04
N ALA A 35 -14.86 -10.75 0.81
CA ALA A 35 -13.52 -10.66 0.26
C ALA A 35 -13.18 -9.17 0.24
N GLY A 36 -12.47 -8.69 1.27
CA GLY A 36 -11.72 -7.46 1.14
C GLY A 36 -10.85 -7.65 -0.09
N VAL A 37 -10.97 -6.74 -1.06
CA VAL A 37 -10.07 -6.75 -2.20
C VAL A 37 -8.68 -6.63 -1.60
N THR A 38 -7.76 -7.53 -1.97
CA THR A 38 -6.35 -7.41 -1.62
C THR A 38 -5.83 -6.12 -2.24
N HIS A 39 -5.88 -5.03 -1.48
CA HIS A 39 -5.23 -3.78 -1.83
C HIS A 39 -3.76 -3.87 -1.41
N ARG A 40 -2.91 -3.15 -2.15
CA ARG A 40 -1.50 -2.92 -1.83
C ARG A 40 -1.32 -1.44 -1.61
N SER A 41 -0.62 -1.05 -0.56
CA SER A 41 -0.21 0.33 -0.37
C SER A 41 1.17 0.54 -0.98
N VAL A 42 1.20 0.90 -2.27
CA VAL A 42 2.45 1.27 -2.96
C VAL A 42 2.60 2.78 -2.86
N PRO A 43 3.61 3.34 -2.15
CA PRO A 43 3.81 4.78 -2.09
C PRO A 43 4.13 5.36 -3.48
N ARG A 44 3.31 6.28 -3.99
CA ARG A 44 3.55 6.94 -5.29
C ARG A 44 3.76 8.44 -5.11
N ILE A 45 4.96 8.83 -4.68
CA ILE A 45 5.34 10.25 -4.50
C ILE A 45 5.80 10.83 -5.87
N ARG A 46 5.20 11.94 -6.31
CA ARG A 46 5.50 12.59 -7.61
C ARG A 46 6.54 13.71 -7.50
N THR A 47 6.41 14.58 -6.50
CA THR A 47 7.25 15.76 -6.35
C THR A 47 7.62 15.96 -4.90
N LEU A 48 8.90 16.24 -4.64
CA LEU A 48 9.42 16.62 -3.33
C LEU A 48 9.91 18.07 -3.40
N THR A 49 9.34 18.94 -2.56
CA THR A 49 9.83 20.30 -2.28
C THR A 49 10.03 20.43 -0.78
N ASP A 50 10.90 21.32 -0.31
CA ASP A 50 11.12 21.50 1.13
C ASP A 50 9.79 21.74 1.88
N GLY A 51 9.43 20.78 2.73
CA GLY A 51 8.22 20.82 3.57
C GLY A 51 6.91 20.39 2.91
N THR A 52 6.91 20.08 1.61
CA THR A 52 5.69 19.69 0.87
C THR A 52 5.97 18.62 -0.19
N ALA A 53 5.01 17.72 -0.38
CA ALA A 53 5.06 16.68 -1.40
C ALA A 53 3.70 16.51 -2.09
N THR A 54 3.74 15.99 -3.30
CA THR A 54 2.53 15.51 -3.99
C THR A 54 2.63 14.01 -4.23
N SER A 55 1.50 13.32 -4.15
CA SER A 55 1.39 11.87 -4.36
C SER A 55 0.16 11.54 -5.19
N THR A 56 0.18 10.46 -5.97
CA THR A 56 -1.02 9.99 -6.66
C THR A 56 -1.97 9.18 -5.80
N ASN A 57 -1.53 8.76 -4.61
CA ASN A 57 -2.35 7.93 -3.75
C ASN A 57 -2.35 8.35 -2.29
N TRP A 58 -1.46 9.21 -1.82
CA TRP A 58 -1.39 9.60 -0.41
C TRP A 58 -1.73 11.07 -0.17
N SER A 59 -2.45 11.32 0.93
CA SER A 59 -2.68 12.65 1.49
C SER A 59 -2.49 12.61 3.00
N GLY A 60 -1.75 13.56 3.58
CA GLY A 60 -1.49 13.57 5.02
C GLY A 60 -0.14 14.16 5.36
N TYR A 61 0.54 13.59 6.35
CA TYR A 61 1.86 14.04 6.79
C TYR A 61 2.85 12.88 6.90
N ALA A 62 4.11 13.17 6.61
CA ALA A 62 5.25 12.32 6.95
C ALA A 62 6.27 13.11 7.76
N VAL A 63 6.97 12.44 8.66
CA VAL A 63 8.16 12.94 9.35
C VAL A 63 9.34 12.09 8.92
N THR A 64 10.33 12.72 8.31
CA THR A 64 11.53 12.05 7.79
C THR A 64 12.69 12.08 8.78
N GLY A 65 13.54 11.06 8.73
CA GLY A 65 14.77 10.98 9.51
C GLY A 65 15.85 10.18 8.78
N PRO A 66 17.09 10.17 9.28
CA PRO A 66 18.10 9.24 8.79
C PRO A 66 17.59 7.80 8.83
N ALA A 67 18.05 6.96 7.89
CA ALA A 67 17.76 5.53 7.92
C ALA A 67 18.11 4.95 9.30
N GLY A 68 17.20 4.13 9.84
CA GLY A 68 17.35 3.52 11.15
C GLY A 68 17.03 4.45 12.34
N SER A 69 16.56 5.67 12.11
CA SER A 69 16.33 6.63 13.19
C SER A 69 14.89 6.69 13.69
N VAL A 70 13.92 6.31 12.86
CA VAL A 70 12.51 6.26 13.26
C VAL A 70 12.28 4.98 14.08
N THR A 71 11.62 5.09 15.23
CA THR A 71 11.35 3.92 16.08
C THR A 71 9.91 3.82 16.55
N ASP A 72 9.12 4.85 16.36
CA ASP A 72 7.74 4.90 16.83
C ASP A 72 6.94 5.87 15.97
N ALA A 73 5.71 5.50 15.64
CA ALA A 73 4.70 6.34 15.01
C ALA A 73 3.34 6.01 15.64
N LYS A 74 2.71 6.99 16.28
CA LYS A 74 1.38 6.87 16.90
C LYS A 74 0.39 7.76 16.18
N GLY A 75 -0.80 7.25 15.91
CA GLY A 75 -1.86 7.99 15.24
C GLY A 75 -3.23 7.68 15.82
N SER A 76 -4.19 8.55 15.53
CA SER A 76 -5.60 8.31 15.83
C SER A 76 -6.47 9.04 14.83
N TRP A 77 -7.62 8.46 14.50
CA TRP A 77 -8.61 9.09 13.64
C TRP A 77 -10.03 8.68 14.02
N ILE A 78 -10.99 9.45 13.51
CA ILE A 78 -12.39 9.04 13.48
C ILE A 78 -12.63 8.34 12.15
N VAL A 79 -13.15 7.11 12.15
CA VAL A 79 -13.48 6.37 10.92
C VAL A 79 -14.45 7.19 10.07
N PRO A 80 -14.02 7.66 8.88
CA PRO A 80 -14.86 8.52 8.06
C PRO A 80 -16.01 7.73 7.42
N SER A 81 -17.19 8.33 7.36
CA SER A 81 -18.29 7.80 6.54
C SER A 81 -18.03 8.10 5.07
N VAL A 82 -18.26 7.13 4.19
CA VAL A 82 -18.15 7.36 2.74
C VAL A 82 -19.51 7.58 2.07
N THR A 83 -19.51 8.45 1.05
CA THR A 83 -20.64 8.67 0.14
C THR A 83 -20.43 7.84 -1.12
N CYS A 84 -21.21 6.77 -1.26
CA CYS A 84 -21.03 5.83 -2.36
C CYS A 84 -21.78 6.22 -3.63
N SER A 85 -21.10 6.03 -4.76
CA SER A 85 -21.72 5.93 -6.08
C SER A 85 -21.95 4.46 -6.43
N SER A 86 -22.58 4.17 -7.57
CA SER A 86 -22.74 2.78 -8.03
C SER A 86 -21.41 2.09 -8.39
N ALA A 87 -20.37 2.86 -8.71
CA ALA A 87 -19.04 2.34 -8.99
C ALA A 87 -18.29 2.01 -7.70
N ALA A 88 -17.41 1.01 -7.75
CA ALA A 88 -16.54 0.71 -6.62
C ALA A 88 -15.48 1.80 -6.44
N SER A 89 -15.24 2.19 -5.20
CA SER A 89 -14.20 3.15 -4.83
C SER A 89 -13.70 2.85 -3.42
N TYR A 90 -12.48 3.28 -3.11
CA TYR A 90 -11.72 2.79 -1.96
C TYR A 90 -11.04 3.94 -1.22
N SER A 91 -10.92 3.84 0.10
CA SER A 91 -10.09 4.77 0.87
C SER A 91 -9.61 4.13 2.17
N SER A 92 -8.33 4.32 2.48
CA SER A 92 -7.72 3.82 3.71
C SER A 92 -7.21 4.95 4.59
N PHE A 93 -7.21 4.75 5.90
CA PHE A 93 -6.68 5.69 6.89
C PHE A 93 -5.77 4.93 7.84
N TRP A 94 -4.51 5.35 7.96
CA TRP A 94 -3.51 4.55 8.65
C TRP A 94 -2.36 5.38 9.24
N VAL A 95 -1.60 4.72 10.11
CA VAL A 95 -0.30 5.18 10.63
C VAL A 95 0.75 4.10 10.37
N GLY A 96 1.99 4.53 10.08
CA GLY A 96 3.06 3.59 9.75
C GLY A 96 4.46 4.15 9.92
N ILE A 97 5.43 3.24 9.81
CA ILE A 97 6.85 3.55 9.62
C ILE A 97 7.21 3.17 8.19
N ASP A 98 8.08 3.96 7.56
CA ASP A 98 8.52 3.82 6.17
C ASP A 98 7.43 4.04 5.12
N GLY A 99 7.83 4.16 3.86
CA GLY A 99 6.99 4.33 2.68
C GLY A 99 7.22 5.68 1.99
N PHE A 100 7.48 6.73 2.77
CA PHE A 100 7.92 8.03 2.26
C PHE A 100 9.42 8.00 1.91
N GLY A 101 9.71 7.69 0.65
CA GLY A 101 11.09 7.64 0.13
C GLY A 101 11.82 6.32 0.43
N SER A 102 11.09 5.30 0.85
CA SER A 102 11.57 3.92 1.02
C SER A 102 10.61 2.92 0.36
N ASN A 103 11.06 1.68 0.18
CA ASN A 103 10.33 0.62 -0.52
C ASN A 103 9.65 -0.39 0.43
N THR A 104 9.61 -0.07 1.72
CA THR A 104 8.87 -0.80 2.76
C THR A 104 7.84 0.14 3.36
N VAL A 105 6.77 -0.40 3.94
CA VAL A 105 5.90 0.36 4.85
C VAL A 105 5.28 -0.62 5.84
N GLU A 106 5.49 -0.35 7.13
CA GLU A 106 4.96 -1.14 8.23
C GLU A 106 3.83 -0.38 8.92
N GLN A 107 2.60 -0.82 8.68
CA GLN A 107 1.41 0.01 8.90
C GLN A 107 0.18 -0.77 9.33
N THR A 108 -0.76 -0.05 9.93
CA THR A 108 -2.10 -0.56 10.25
C THR A 108 -3.13 0.54 10.16
N GLY A 109 -4.33 0.17 9.74
CA GLY A 109 -5.35 1.14 9.39
C GLY A 109 -6.76 0.58 9.34
N THR A 110 -7.66 1.44 8.89
CA THR A 110 -9.02 1.09 8.53
C THR A 110 -9.34 1.53 7.13
N ASP A 111 -10.15 0.74 6.43
CA ASP A 111 -10.75 1.13 5.16
C ASP A 111 -12.17 1.63 5.36
N SER A 112 -12.51 2.62 4.54
CA SER A 112 -13.87 3.08 4.28
C SER A 112 -14.09 3.00 2.76
N ASP A 113 -14.67 1.91 2.32
CA ASP A 113 -14.84 1.58 0.91
C ASP A 113 -16.28 1.71 0.47
N CYS A 114 -16.47 1.79 -0.85
CA CYS A 114 -17.74 1.66 -1.51
C CYS A 114 -17.68 0.48 -2.47
N GLN A 115 -18.44 -0.58 -2.19
CA GLN A 115 -18.57 -1.73 -3.07
C GLN A 115 -20.01 -1.80 -3.58
N SER A 116 -20.18 -1.61 -4.90
CA SER A 116 -21.51 -1.63 -5.55
C SER A 116 -22.54 -0.68 -4.90
N GLY A 117 -22.11 0.51 -4.50
CA GLY A 117 -22.98 1.49 -3.82
C GLY A 117 -23.19 1.24 -2.32
N ILE A 118 -22.60 0.19 -1.76
CA ILE A 118 -22.72 -0.14 -0.33
C ILE A 118 -21.41 0.25 0.38
N PRO A 119 -21.48 1.05 1.45
CA PRO A 119 -20.31 1.41 2.23
C PRO A 119 -19.83 0.22 3.08
N THR A 120 -18.54 -0.05 3.08
CA THR A 120 -17.93 -1.21 3.74
C THR A 120 -16.70 -0.78 4.52
N TYR A 121 -16.57 -1.26 5.76
CA TYR A 121 -15.55 -0.78 6.70
C TYR A 121 -14.86 -1.97 7.36
N TYR A 122 -13.53 -1.93 7.44
CA TYR A 122 -12.73 -3.00 8.02
C TYR A 122 -11.37 -2.48 8.50
N ALA A 123 -10.76 -3.21 9.43
CA ALA A 123 -9.41 -2.95 9.89
C ALA A 123 -8.41 -3.91 9.21
N TRP A 124 -7.17 -3.47 9.06
CA TRP A 124 -6.11 -4.25 8.43
C TRP A 124 -4.72 -3.89 8.95
N TYR A 125 -3.74 -4.73 8.65
CA TYR A 125 -2.32 -4.43 8.81
C TYR A 125 -1.53 -4.87 7.58
N GLU A 126 -0.39 -4.24 7.34
CA GLU A 126 0.51 -4.57 6.23
C GLU A 126 1.96 -4.33 6.64
N PHE A 127 2.84 -5.23 6.19
CA PHE A 127 4.29 -5.08 6.26
C PHE A 127 4.83 -5.15 4.83
N TYR A 128 4.59 -4.09 4.07
CA TYR A 128 4.90 -4.02 2.64
C TYR A 128 6.39 -4.30 2.40
N PRO A 129 6.77 -5.12 1.39
CA PRO A 129 5.99 -5.54 0.21
C PRO A 129 5.03 -6.72 0.39
N GLU A 130 4.88 -7.25 1.60
CA GLU A 130 3.90 -8.30 1.86
C GLU A 130 2.46 -7.77 1.74
N PRO A 131 1.47 -8.61 1.35
CA PRO A 131 0.09 -8.18 1.20
C PRO A 131 -0.52 -7.65 2.51
N ALA A 132 -1.52 -6.77 2.38
CA ALA A 132 -2.36 -6.39 3.50
C ALA A 132 -3.25 -7.56 3.98
N PHE A 133 -3.42 -7.66 5.30
CA PHE A 133 -4.25 -8.68 5.97
C PHE A 133 -5.40 -8.05 6.74
N LEU A 134 -6.60 -8.60 6.57
CA LEU A 134 -7.79 -8.17 7.30
C LEU A 134 -7.73 -8.58 8.78
N ILE A 135 -8.11 -7.67 9.65
CA ILE A 135 -8.26 -7.90 11.09
C ILE A 135 -9.73 -8.17 11.40
N THR A 136 -10.09 -9.46 11.46
CA THR A 136 -11.49 -9.89 11.69
C THR A 136 -11.95 -9.73 13.14
N GLY A 137 -11.03 -9.49 14.07
CA GLY A 137 -11.31 -9.28 15.50
C GLY A 137 -11.85 -7.88 15.86
N ILE A 138 -11.83 -6.94 14.91
CA ILE A 138 -12.32 -5.57 15.10
C ILE A 138 -13.47 -5.30 14.13
N THR A 139 -14.63 -4.92 14.65
CA THR A 139 -15.79 -4.50 13.85
C THR A 139 -15.76 -2.98 13.70
N VAL A 140 -15.33 -2.51 12.53
CA VAL A 140 -15.21 -1.08 12.24
C VAL A 140 -16.54 -0.47 11.81
N ARG A 141 -16.89 0.70 12.33
CA ARG A 141 -18.06 1.49 11.94
C ARG A 141 -17.70 2.97 11.75
N PRO A 142 -18.42 3.70 10.88
CA PRO A 142 -18.30 5.15 10.80
C PRO A 142 -18.50 5.83 12.16
N GLY A 143 -17.61 6.75 12.49
CA GLY A 143 -17.63 7.47 13.76
C GLY A 143 -16.86 6.80 14.90
N ASP A 144 -16.36 5.57 14.72
CA ASP A 144 -15.48 4.93 15.70
C ASP A 144 -14.16 5.70 15.85
N ARG A 145 -13.59 5.69 17.05
CA ARG A 145 -12.34 6.37 17.38
C ARG A 145 -11.21 5.35 17.42
N ILE A 146 -10.37 5.37 16.41
CA ILE A 146 -9.24 4.45 16.27
C ILE A 146 -7.99 5.07 16.87
N SER A 147 -7.23 4.27 17.62
CA SER A 147 -5.83 4.52 17.97
C SER A 147 -4.97 3.46 17.31
N ALA A 148 -3.88 3.86 16.69
CA ALA A 148 -2.93 2.96 16.06
C ALA A 148 -1.49 3.36 16.36
N GLU A 149 -0.59 2.37 16.33
CA GLU A 149 0.82 2.55 16.62
C GLU A 149 1.66 1.55 15.81
N ALA A 150 2.75 2.04 15.23
CA ALA A 150 3.83 1.24 14.67
C ALA A 150 5.10 1.52 15.48
N VAL A 151 5.63 0.50 16.16
CA VAL A 151 6.80 0.62 17.03
C VAL A 151 7.88 -0.37 16.62
N TYR A 152 9.10 0.12 16.38
CA TYR A 152 10.25 -0.71 16.08
C TYR A 152 10.97 -1.13 17.36
N SER A 153 11.17 -2.44 17.51
CA SER A 153 11.98 -3.00 18.57
C SER A 153 12.57 -4.34 18.14
N SER A 154 13.83 -4.59 18.53
CA SER A 154 14.47 -5.90 18.39
C SER A 154 14.46 -6.46 16.96
N GLY A 155 14.61 -5.59 15.95
CA GLY A 155 14.68 -6.00 14.54
C GLY A 155 13.34 -6.09 13.80
N LEU A 156 12.22 -5.85 14.49
CA LEU A 156 10.87 -5.94 13.94
C LEU A 156 10.07 -4.67 14.23
N VAL A 157 9.06 -4.40 13.40
CA VAL A 157 8.01 -3.42 13.68
C VAL A 157 6.79 -4.16 14.25
N THR A 158 6.27 -3.69 15.38
CA THR A 158 5.00 -4.13 15.95
C THR A 158 3.95 -3.10 15.64
N VAL A 159 2.88 -3.52 14.98
CA VAL A 159 1.71 -2.67 14.72
C VAL A 159 0.60 -3.05 15.69
N THR A 160 -0.06 -2.03 16.25
CA THR A 160 -1.20 -2.18 17.14
C THR A 160 -2.30 -1.25 16.68
N ILE A 161 -3.53 -1.76 16.60
CA ILE A 161 -4.72 -0.97 16.29
C ILE A 161 -5.80 -1.27 17.33
N THR A 162 -6.43 -0.22 17.83
CA THR A 162 -7.45 -0.28 18.87
C THR A 162 -8.62 0.62 18.50
N ASP A 163 -9.81 0.04 18.40
CA ASP A 163 -11.04 0.82 18.41
C ASP A 163 -11.37 1.16 19.87
N THR A 164 -11.17 2.42 20.24
CA THR A 164 -11.43 2.91 21.60
C THR A 164 -12.91 3.08 21.91
N THR A 165 -13.79 3.12 20.89
CA THR A 165 -15.24 3.15 21.08
C THR A 165 -15.75 1.81 21.61
N THR A 166 -15.23 0.71 21.08
CA THR A 166 -15.67 -0.66 21.43
C THR A 166 -14.70 -1.43 22.31
N ALA A 167 -13.50 -0.88 22.53
CA ALA A 167 -12.37 -1.50 23.23
C ALA A 167 -11.84 -2.79 22.57
N GLN A 168 -12.08 -2.97 21.26
CA GLN A 168 -11.50 -4.05 20.47
C GLN A 168 -10.08 -3.66 20.03
N SER A 169 -9.16 -4.62 20.05
CA SER A 169 -7.74 -4.36 19.77
C SER A 169 -7.09 -5.56 19.07
N PHE A 170 -6.08 -5.27 18.26
CA PHE A 170 -5.25 -6.25 17.57
C PHE A 170 -3.79 -5.79 17.58
N THR A 171 -2.86 -6.75 17.68
CA THR A 171 -1.42 -6.50 17.64
C THR A 171 -0.70 -7.63 16.91
N THR A 172 0.31 -7.28 16.12
CA THR A 172 1.18 -8.24 15.43
C THR A 172 2.54 -7.61 15.13
N SER A 173 3.56 -8.45 14.90
CA SER A 173 4.93 -8.00 14.62
C SER A 173 5.44 -8.61 13.32
N GLY A 174 6.20 -7.80 12.56
CA GLY A 174 6.74 -8.16 11.24
C GLY A 174 7.73 -7.10 10.76
N GLY A 175 7.80 -6.88 9.44
CA GLY A 175 8.64 -5.82 8.87
C GLY A 175 10.14 -6.02 9.09
N ALA A 176 10.61 -7.27 9.01
CA ALA A 176 12.03 -7.58 9.07
C ALA A 176 12.72 -7.02 7.82
N GLY A 177 13.25 -5.80 7.92
CA GLY A 177 13.81 -5.08 6.77
C GLY A 177 13.44 -3.60 6.71
N ALA A 178 12.56 -3.13 7.60
CA ALA A 178 12.22 -1.70 7.74
C ALA A 178 13.48 -0.82 7.72
N LEU A 179 13.53 0.12 6.76
CA LEU A 179 14.59 1.11 6.64
C LEU A 179 14.55 2.11 7.80
N ARG A 180 13.36 2.40 8.32
CA ARG A 180 13.06 3.35 9.39
C ARG A 180 13.51 4.77 9.10
N SER A 181 13.18 5.24 7.90
CA SER A 181 13.47 6.57 7.39
C SER A 181 12.29 7.56 7.53
N SER A 182 11.07 7.08 7.79
CA SER A 182 9.91 7.95 7.95
C SER A 182 8.87 7.41 8.93
N ALA A 183 8.04 8.31 9.47
CA ALA A 183 6.80 8.03 10.20
C ALA A 183 5.65 8.78 9.53
N GLU A 184 4.49 8.17 9.37
CA GLU A 184 3.44 8.63 8.43
C GLU A 184 2.02 8.54 9.01
N TRP A 185 1.17 9.50 8.60
CA TRP A 185 -0.26 9.58 8.95
C TRP A 185 -1.06 9.95 7.71
N ILE A 186 -1.72 8.96 7.11
CA ILE A 186 -2.15 9.04 5.72
C ILE A 186 -3.63 8.69 5.55
N ALA A 187 -4.29 9.45 4.69
CA ALA A 187 -5.46 9.05 3.94
C ALA A 187 -5.01 8.61 2.53
N GLU A 188 -5.36 7.40 2.12
CA GLU A 188 -4.84 6.76 0.92
C GLU A 188 -5.95 6.37 -0.06
N ALA A 189 -5.69 6.51 -1.37
CA ALA A 189 -6.34 5.77 -2.44
C ALA A 189 -5.55 4.48 -2.69
N PRO A 190 -5.98 3.31 -2.18
CA PRO A 190 -5.13 2.11 -2.22
C PRO A 190 -4.86 1.66 -3.65
N SER A 191 -3.81 0.88 -3.86
CA SER A 191 -3.49 0.33 -5.19
C SER A 191 -3.89 -1.14 -5.30
N SER A 192 -3.99 -1.62 -6.55
CA SER A 192 -4.04 -3.04 -6.90
C SER A 192 -2.97 -3.34 -7.93
N ALA A 193 -2.89 -4.59 -8.40
CA ALA A 193 -2.07 -4.93 -9.57
C ALA A 193 -2.44 -4.16 -10.85
N GLY A 194 -3.59 -3.47 -10.87
CA GLY A 194 -4.00 -2.58 -11.98
C GLY A 194 -3.63 -1.10 -11.79
N GLY A 195 -2.96 -0.73 -10.69
CA GLY A 195 -2.66 0.65 -10.33
C GLY A 195 -3.53 1.20 -9.19
N VAL A 196 -3.48 2.53 -8.99
CA VAL A 196 -4.24 3.25 -7.96
C VAL A 196 -5.74 3.05 -8.17
N LEU A 197 -6.45 2.65 -7.11
CA LEU A 197 -7.89 2.42 -7.15
C LEU A 197 -8.66 3.75 -7.09
N PRO A 198 -9.89 3.81 -7.62
CA PRO A 198 -10.71 5.02 -7.55
C PRO A 198 -10.95 5.46 -6.11
N LEU A 199 -10.61 6.71 -5.77
CA LEU A 199 -10.73 7.22 -4.41
C LEU A 199 -12.19 7.37 -3.97
N ALA A 200 -12.55 6.77 -2.82
CA ALA A 200 -13.87 6.94 -2.22
C ALA A 200 -14.07 8.35 -1.66
N ASN A 201 -15.29 8.88 -1.80
CA ASN A 201 -15.64 10.16 -1.20
C ASN A 201 -15.87 10.00 0.31
N PHE A 202 -14.82 10.17 1.10
CA PHE A 202 -14.84 10.12 2.56
C PHE A 202 -15.22 11.45 3.22
N GLY A 203 -15.54 12.49 2.43
CA GLY A 203 -15.79 13.83 2.93
C GLY A 203 -14.53 14.43 3.58
N THR A 204 -14.44 14.31 4.91
CA THR A 204 -13.28 14.75 5.68
C THR A 204 -12.86 13.67 6.68
N ALA A 205 -11.59 13.28 6.63
CA ALA A 205 -10.98 12.43 7.63
C ALA A 205 -10.33 13.30 8.72
N TYR A 206 -10.60 12.98 9.99
CA TYR A 206 -10.15 13.78 11.13
C TYR A 206 -9.14 12.98 11.95
N PHE A 207 -7.88 13.46 12.00
CA PHE A 207 -6.78 12.83 12.71
C PHE A 207 -6.43 13.60 13.99
N GLY A 208 -5.96 12.88 15.01
CA GLY A 208 -5.30 13.47 16.17
C GLY A 208 -6.17 13.86 17.35
N GLN A 209 -5.52 14.44 18.36
CA GLN A 209 -6.06 14.62 19.72
C GLN A 209 -7.28 15.55 19.77
N ASP A 210 -7.28 16.65 19.03
CA ASP A 210 -8.36 17.64 19.02
C ASP A 210 -9.67 17.04 18.47
N ASN A 211 -9.54 16.05 17.58
CA ASN A 211 -10.67 15.36 16.97
C ASN A 211 -11.08 14.12 17.78
N THR A 212 -10.09 13.31 18.18
CA THR A 212 -10.31 11.98 18.76
C THR A 212 -10.30 11.95 20.29
N ALA A 213 -9.82 13.00 20.96
CA ALA A 213 -9.57 13.05 22.41
C ALA A 213 -8.63 11.94 22.92
N ILE A 214 -7.89 11.27 22.03
CA ILE A 214 -6.89 10.24 22.36
C ILE A 214 -5.52 10.92 22.46
N SER A 215 -4.73 10.55 23.46
CA SER A 215 -3.38 11.10 23.67
C SER A 215 -2.47 10.04 24.35
N PRO A 216 -1.18 9.95 23.97
CA PRO A 216 -0.52 10.66 22.87
C PRO A 216 -0.96 10.14 21.49
N THR A 217 -0.99 11.01 20.48
CA THR A 217 -1.36 10.68 19.09
C THR A 217 -0.76 11.69 18.12
N ASN A 218 -0.51 11.27 16.89
CA ASN A 218 0.25 12.00 15.87
C ASN A 218 1.66 12.36 16.38
N TYR A 219 2.32 11.37 16.98
CA TYR A 219 3.67 11.48 17.54
C TYR A 219 4.59 10.51 16.81
N ALA A 220 5.83 10.94 16.60
CA ALA A 220 6.90 10.04 16.18
C ALA A 220 8.02 10.01 17.22
N THR A 221 8.85 8.98 17.15
CA THR A 221 10.17 8.98 17.77
C THR A 221 11.22 8.88 16.68
N VAL A 222 12.03 9.92 16.52
CA VAL A 222 13.09 10.03 15.51
C VAL A 222 14.41 10.36 16.19
N SER A 223 15.44 9.54 15.95
CA SER A 223 16.75 9.67 16.60
C SER A 223 16.68 9.73 18.13
N GLY A 224 15.75 8.99 18.73
CA GLY A 224 15.52 8.96 20.18
C GLY A 224 14.78 10.17 20.75
N VAL A 225 14.32 11.09 19.91
CA VAL A 225 13.48 12.24 20.31
C VAL A 225 12.04 11.94 19.98
N THR A 226 11.16 11.97 20.99
CA THR A 226 9.72 11.77 20.85
C THR A 226 8.99 13.11 20.90
N GLY A 227 8.06 13.34 19.97
CA GLY A 227 7.25 14.56 19.95
C GLY A 227 6.12 14.51 18.91
N PRO A 228 5.22 15.52 18.91
CA PRO A 228 4.17 15.64 17.90
C PRO A 228 4.78 15.94 16.52
N ILE A 229 4.01 15.75 15.44
CA ILE A 229 4.45 15.99 14.05
C ILE A 229 5.18 17.34 13.92
N SER A 230 4.60 18.43 14.42
CA SER A 230 5.16 19.78 14.27
C SER A 230 6.54 19.97 14.92
N SER A 231 6.91 19.12 15.88
CA SER A 231 8.18 19.25 16.62
C SER A 231 9.41 18.89 15.79
N PHE A 232 9.23 18.24 14.64
CA PHE A 232 10.32 17.79 13.77
C PHE A 232 10.73 18.84 12.71
N GLY A 233 10.12 20.02 12.72
CA GLY A 233 10.55 21.17 11.90
C GLY A 233 10.70 20.83 10.41
N PRO A 234 11.88 21.04 9.78
CA PRO A 234 12.07 20.84 8.35
C PRO A 234 11.98 19.37 7.90
N SER A 235 11.97 18.41 8.83
CA SER A 235 11.76 16.99 8.52
C SER A 235 10.30 16.64 8.22
N VAL A 236 9.37 17.54 8.53
CA VAL A 236 7.93 17.36 8.28
C VAL A 236 7.63 17.61 6.81
N GLN A 237 6.85 16.72 6.21
CA GLN A 237 6.37 16.82 4.83
C GLN A 237 4.85 16.76 4.82
N GLU A 238 4.21 17.82 4.32
CA GLU A 238 2.78 17.83 4.01
C GLU A 238 2.54 17.21 2.63
N ILE A 239 1.68 16.19 2.55
CA ILE A 239 1.47 15.41 1.33
C ILE A 239 0.07 15.69 0.78
N THR A 240 -0.01 16.24 -0.42
CA THR A 240 -1.25 16.43 -1.16
C THR A 240 -1.46 15.29 -2.17
N MET A 241 -2.64 14.68 -2.15
CA MET A 241 -3.01 13.69 -3.17
C MET A 241 -3.50 14.40 -4.43
N VAL A 242 -2.91 14.05 -5.57
CA VAL A 242 -3.22 14.61 -6.88
C VAL A 242 -3.42 13.50 -7.90
N SER A 243 -4.34 13.69 -8.86
CA SER A 243 -4.45 12.81 -10.02
C SER A 243 -3.18 12.83 -10.87
N SER A 244 -3.07 11.96 -11.87
CA SER A 244 -1.98 12.02 -12.85
C SER A 244 -1.91 13.33 -13.63
N SER A 245 -3.03 14.03 -13.78
CA SER A 245 -3.07 15.36 -14.39
C SER A 245 -2.72 16.50 -13.42
N GLY A 246 -2.42 16.18 -12.15
CA GLY A 246 -2.09 17.16 -11.10
C GLY A 246 -3.32 17.79 -10.43
N THR A 247 -4.52 17.25 -10.64
CA THR A 247 -5.74 17.75 -9.99
C THR A 247 -5.79 17.25 -8.55
N THR A 248 -5.98 18.13 -7.57
CA THR A 248 -6.10 17.71 -6.15
C THR A 248 -7.29 16.78 -5.93
N GLU A 249 -7.02 15.60 -5.39
CA GLU A 249 -8.03 14.59 -5.03
C GLU A 249 -8.26 14.53 -3.51
N ALA A 250 -7.22 14.77 -2.71
CA ALA A 250 -7.34 14.94 -1.27
C ALA A 250 -6.25 15.90 -0.74
N GLN A 251 -6.61 16.73 0.24
CA GLN A 251 -5.73 17.78 0.76
C GLN A 251 -5.72 17.75 2.30
N PRO A 252 -4.54 17.65 2.95
CA PRO A 252 -4.44 17.87 4.38
C PRO A 252 -4.69 19.34 4.73
N SER A 253 -5.28 19.59 5.88
CA SER A 253 -5.26 20.89 6.54
C SER A 253 -3.91 21.12 7.22
N PRO A 254 -3.53 22.37 7.51
CA PRO A 254 -2.43 22.64 8.43
C PRO A 254 -2.60 21.90 9.75
N LEU A 255 -1.48 21.54 10.37
CA LEU A 255 -1.45 21.01 11.73
C LEU A 255 -2.05 22.00 12.74
N SER A 256 -2.67 21.48 13.80
CA SER A 256 -3.10 22.24 14.98
C SER A 256 -1.90 22.97 15.62
N THR A 257 -2.19 23.98 16.45
CA THR A 257 -1.13 24.80 17.09
C THR A 257 -0.17 23.98 17.95
N ASP A 258 -0.64 22.91 18.57
CA ASP A 258 0.16 21.96 19.35
C ASP A 258 0.77 20.83 18.50
N GLY A 259 0.45 20.79 17.19
CA GLY A 259 0.97 19.82 16.23
C GLY A 259 0.38 18.42 16.31
N THR A 260 -0.65 18.21 17.12
CA THR A 260 -1.19 16.87 17.43
C THR A 260 -2.34 16.45 16.53
N SER A 261 -2.86 17.35 15.68
CA SER A 261 -4.09 17.11 14.92
C SER A 261 -4.06 17.76 13.54
N PHE A 262 -4.77 17.14 12.60
CA PHE A 262 -5.05 17.69 11.27
C PHE A 262 -6.30 17.00 10.71
N SER A 263 -6.73 17.42 9.52
CA SER A 263 -7.78 16.76 8.76
C SER A 263 -7.35 16.58 7.31
N VAL A 264 -7.93 15.62 6.61
CA VAL A 264 -7.78 15.48 5.15
C VAL A 264 -9.14 15.64 4.51
N ALA A 265 -9.27 16.53 3.53
CA ALA A 265 -10.51 16.77 2.80
C ALA A 265 -10.46 16.15 1.41
N TRP A 266 -11.50 15.37 1.06
CA TRP A 266 -11.72 14.84 -0.28
C TRP A 266 -12.12 15.96 -1.25
N GLY A 267 -11.58 15.94 -2.47
CA GLY A 267 -11.89 16.91 -3.53
C GLY A 267 -11.26 18.29 -3.34
N GLY A 268 -10.27 18.45 -2.45
CA GLY A 268 -9.42 19.64 -2.37
C GLY A 268 -10.02 20.90 -1.73
N SER A 269 -11.14 20.80 -1.00
CA SER A 269 -11.69 21.92 -0.21
C SER A 269 -11.65 21.63 1.29
N THR A 270 -10.63 22.15 1.98
CA THR A 270 -10.60 22.17 3.45
C THR A 270 -11.60 23.21 3.96
N SER A 271 -12.66 22.78 4.65
CA SER A 271 -13.53 23.71 5.39
C SER A 271 -12.81 24.14 6.67
N THR A 272 -12.20 25.32 6.66
CA THR A 272 -11.58 25.93 7.84
C THR A 272 -12.68 26.39 8.81
N THR A 273 -12.94 25.60 9.86
CA THR A 273 -13.72 26.11 11.01
C THR A 273 -12.77 26.94 11.87
N SER A 274 -12.53 28.19 11.45
CA SER A 274 -11.78 29.14 12.27
C SER A 274 -12.66 29.54 13.45
N SER A 275 -12.29 29.11 14.65
CA SER A 275 -12.94 29.55 15.89
C SER A 275 -12.63 31.04 16.06
N ALA A 276 -13.59 31.90 15.70
CA ALA A 276 -13.43 33.34 15.76
C ALA A 276 -13.40 33.80 17.23
N THR A 277 -12.21 33.97 17.78
CA THR A 277 -11.99 34.74 19.01
C THR A 277 -12.39 36.19 18.76
N THR A 278 -13.51 36.60 19.34
CA THR A 278 -14.01 37.98 19.31
C THR A 278 -12.98 38.90 19.97
N THR A 279 -12.28 39.71 19.18
CA THR A 279 -11.49 40.83 19.69
C THR A 279 -12.14 42.11 19.20
N THR A 280 -12.72 42.86 20.13
CA THR A 280 -13.34 44.16 19.90
C THR A 280 -12.25 45.20 19.61
N THR A 281 -12.23 45.75 18.40
CA THR A 281 -11.44 46.95 18.10
C THR A 281 -12.32 48.01 17.45
N THR A 282 -12.40 49.15 18.14
CA THR A 282 -13.14 50.36 17.81
C THR A 282 -12.72 50.95 16.47
N ALA A 283 -13.69 51.24 15.60
CA ALA A 283 -13.50 51.87 14.31
C ALA A 283 -13.29 53.39 14.45
N THR A 284 -12.30 53.94 13.72
CA THR A 284 -12.19 55.37 13.42
C THR A 284 -12.28 55.56 11.92
N THR A 285 -13.32 56.26 11.50
CA THR A 285 -13.68 56.59 10.12
C THR A 285 -12.74 57.64 9.52
N THR A 286 -12.30 57.47 8.28
CA THR A 286 -11.96 58.60 7.40
C THR A 286 -12.42 58.31 5.98
N VAL A 287 -13.29 59.18 5.49
CA VAL A 287 -13.93 59.17 4.18
C VAL A 287 -13.01 59.84 3.16
N LEU A 288 -12.89 59.28 1.95
CA LEU A 288 -12.62 60.09 0.76
C LEU A 288 -13.44 59.57 -0.43
N THR A 289 -14.17 60.50 -1.05
CA THR A 289 -15.14 60.36 -2.15
C THR A 289 -14.48 60.53 -3.53
N THR A 290 -15.02 59.90 -4.58
CA THR A 290 -15.31 60.45 -5.94
C THR A 290 -15.83 59.33 -6.87
N SER A 291 -17.13 59.31 -7.19
CA SER A 291 -17.84 59.91 -8.34
C SER A 291 -17.95 58.97 -9.55
N THR A 292 -19.17 58.46 -9.74
CA THR A 292 -19.67 57.66 -10.87
C THR A 292 -20.12 58.52 -12.05
N THR A 293 -19.88 58.06 -13.28
CA THR A 293 -20.84 58.24 -14.39
C THR A 293 -20.71 57.15 -15.48
N ALA A 294 -21.86 56.51 -15.72
CA ALA A 294 -22.41 55.84 -16.93
C ALA A 294 -21.90 56.36 -18.30
N SER A 295 -21.98 55.69 -19.47
CA SER A 295 -22.57 54.43 -19.95
C SER A 295 -22.22 54.21 -21.45
N THR A 296 -22.41 52.96 -21.91
CA THR A 296 -22.95 52.50 -23.22
C THR A 296 -22.16 52.40 -24.55
N THR A 297 -22.03 51.15 -25.00
CA THR A 297 -22.29 50.51 -26.34
C THR A 297 -21.57 50.91 -27.64
N SER A 298 -20.82 49.92 -28.16
CA SER A 298 -20.90 49.26 -29.49
C SER A 298 -20.55 49.99 -30.80
N SER A 299 -19.58 49.38 -31.51
CA SER A 299 -19.62 48.94 -32.94
C SER A 299 -18.59 49.49 -33.94
N ILE A 300 -17.80 48.55 -34.50
CA ILE A 300 -17.46 48.27 -35.93
C ILE A 300 -16.35 49.05 -36.67
N SER A 301 -15.33 48.25 -37.07
CA SER A 301 -14.50 48.17 -38.31
C SER A 301 -13.65 49.34 -38.84
N SER A 302 -12.36 49.08 -39.14
CA SER A 302 -11.87 48.78 -40.51
C SER A 302 -10.32 48.71 -40.66
N SER A 303 -9.87 47.64 -41.34
CA SER A 303 -8.74 47.46 -42.29
C SER A 303 -7.37 48.14 -42.11
N SER A 304 -6.31 47.32 -42.25
CA SER A 304 -5.10 47.64 -43.03
C SER A 304 -4.42 46.34 -43.51
N ALA A 305 -3.98 46.33 -44.77
CA ALA A 305 -3.50 45.16 -45.49
C ALA A 305 -1.96 45.13 -45.64
N THR A 306 -1.44 43.89 -45.70
CA THR A 306 -0.29 43.36 -46.47
C THR A 306 1.12 43.94 -46.29
N THR A 307 2.04 43.03 -45.94
CA THR A 307 3.22 42.72 -46.78
C THR A 307 3.54 41.21 -46.69
N SER A 308 3.72 40.59 -47.86
CA SER A 308 4.14 39.20 -48.02
C SER A 308 5.66 39.07 -47.97
N ALA A 309 6.17 38.04 -47.29
CA ALA A 309 7.41 37.38 -47.65
C ALA A 309 7.30 35.89 -47.31
N THR A 310 7.23 35.09 -48.37
CA THR A 310 7.19 33.63 -48.38
C THR A 310 8.45 33.05 -47.75
N SER A 311 8.31 32.31 -46.65
CA SER A 311 9.27 31.30 -46.22
C SER A 311 8.57 29.95 -46.25
N THR A 312 9.12 29.02 -47.02
CA THR A 312 8.65 27.64 -47.13
C THR A 312 8.79 26.97 -45.77
N THR A 313 7.69 26.86 -45.03
CA THR A 313 7.61 25.96 -43.88
C THR A 313 7.55 24.54 -44.45
N ALA A 314 8.66 23.82 -44.36
CA ALA A 314 8.64 22.38 -44.49
C ALA A 314 7.74 21.84 -43.38
N THR A 315 6.59 21.31 -43.78
CA THR A 315 5.79 20.46 -42.91
C THR A 315 6.65 19.25 -42.56
N SER A 316 7.30 19.29 -41.40
CA SER A 316 7.76 18.08 -40.74
C SER A 316 6.51 17.33 -40.28
N THR A 317 5.89 16.60 -41.19
CA THR A 317 5.15 15.41 -40.80
C THR A 317 6.16 14.53 -40.08
N THR A 318 6.15 14.51 -38.76
CA THR A 318 6.72 13.38 -38.02
C THR A 318 5.88 12.18 -38.44
N THR A 319 6.41 11.47 -39.43
CA THR A 319 6.00 10.11 -39.74
C THR A 319 6.20 9.35 -38.44
N SER A 320 5.10 9.03 -37.76
CA SER A 320 5.07 8.04 -36.70
C SER A 320 5.77 6.81 -37.26
N GLY A 321 6.97 6.54 -36.79
CA GLY A 321 7.69 5.33 -37.16
C GLY A 321 6.81 4.16 -36.77
N SER A 322 6.35 3.42 -37.78
CA SER A 322 5.66 2.13 -37.65
C SER A 322 6.65 1.07 -37.15
N GLY A 323 7.23 1.28 -35.98
CA GLY A 323 8.10 0.35 -35.29
C GLY A 323 7.57 0.09 -33.90
N THR A 324 7.57 -1.16 -33.49
CA THR A 324 7.29 -1.59 -32.12
C THR A 324 8.60 -1.98 -31.45
N PRO A 325 9.37 -1.02 -30.90
CA PRO A 325 10.63 -1.32 -30.23
C PRO A 325 10.41 -2.17 -28.97
N ASN A 326 11.38 -3.02 -28.66
CA ASN A 326 11.39 -3.82 -27.44
C ASN A 326 12.18 -3.12 -26.33
N LEU A 327 11.55 -2.95 -25.17
CA LEU A 327 12.18 -2.56 -23.92
C LEU A 327 12.50 -3.82 -23.12
N THR A 328 13.78 -4.10 -22.87
CA THR A 328 14.21 -5.22 -22.02
C THR A 328 14.73 -4.74 -20.68
N ILE A 329 14.13 -5.20 -19.60
CA ILE A 329 14.50 -4.87 -18.23
C ILE A 329 15.26 -6.03 -17.60
N ASN A 330 16.48 -5.75 -17.18
CA ASN A 330 17.33 -6.67 -16.43
C ASN A 330 17.46 -6.19 -14.99
N THR A 331 17.90 -7.09 -14.10
CA THR A 331 18.30 -6.74 -12.74
C THR A 331 19.73 -7.18 -12.47
N GLN A 332 20.43 -6.46 -11.59
CA GLN A 332 21.73 -6.86 -11.05
C GLN A 332 21.87 -6.42 -9.59
N ASP A 333 22.77 -7.03 -8.82
CA ASP A 333 23.12 -6.51 -7.49
C ASP A 333 24.09 -5.32 -7.57
N THR A 334 24.37 -4.67 -6.43
CA THR A 334 25.33 -3.55 -6.32
C THR A 334 26.78 -3.93 -6.66
N THR A 335 27.10 -5.21 -6.82
CA THR A 335 28.40 -5.71 -7.27
C THR A 335 28.46 -6.01 -8.77
N GLY A 336 27.31 -5.93 -9.46
CA GLY A 336 27.18 -6.16 -10.90
C GLY A 336 26.80 -7.60 -11.28
N VAL A 337 26.44 -8.45 -10.30
CA VAL A 337 25.96 -9.81 -10.59
C VAL A 337 24.52 -9.75 -11.08
N SER A 338 24.24 -10.33 -12.25
CA SER A 338 22.88 -10.37 -12.80
C SER A 338 21.93 -11.16 -11.89
N LEU A 339 20.76 -10.58 -11.68
CA LEU A 339 19.65 -11.13 -10.91
C LEU A 339 18.46 -11.34 -11.84
N THR A 340 17.66 -12.37 -11.57
CA THR A 340 16.46 -12.72 -12.36
C THR A 340 15.30 -13.03 -11.41
N GLY A 341 14.07 -12.88 -11.87
CA GLY A 341 12.87 -13.16 -11.06
C GLY A 341 12.34 -11.95 -10.30
N TYR A 342 12.78 -10.74 -10.63
CA TYR A 342 12.31 -9.50 -9.99
C TYR A 342 11.16 -8.92 -10.79
N TRP A 343 10.11 -8.51 -10.08
CA TRP A 343 8.92 -7.97 -10.73
C TRP A 343 9.24 -6.66 -11.42
N THR A 344 8.66 -6.46 -12.59
CA THR A 344 8.71 -5.20 -13.33
C THR A 344 7.33 -4.90 -13.85
N GLU A 345 6.97 -3.62 -13.84
CA GLU A 345 5.67 -3.14 -14.27
C GLU A 345 5.85 -2.01 -15.26
N LEU A 346 5.06 -2.04 -16.33
CA LEU A 346 4.95 -0.96 -17.29
C LEU A 346 3.51 -0.44 -17.28
N SER A 347 3.34 0.82 -16.86
CA SER A 347 2.05 1.48 -16.79
C SER A 347 1.96 2.67 -17.74
N GLN A 348 0.72 3.01 -18.11
CA GLN A 348 0.41 4.22 -18.86
C GLN A 348 -0.91 4.78 -18.31
N ASN A 349 -0.93 6.05 -17.96
CA ASN A 349 -2.09 6.70 -17.32
C ASN A 349 -2.55 5.93 -16.06
N ASP A 350 -1.58 5.48 -15.24
CA ASP A 350 -1.81 4.70 -14.00
C ASP A 350 -2.57 3.38 -14.20
N GLN A 351 -2.58 2.85 -15.43
CA GLN A 351 -3.07 1.52 -15.76
C GLN A 351 -1.91 0.65 -16.22
N VAL A 352 -1.77 -0.53 -15.62
CA VAL A 352 -0.78 -1.52 -16.02
C VAL A 352 -1.06 -1.97 -17.45
N GLN A 353 -0.07 -1.74 -18.32
CA GLN A 353 -0.13 -2.15 -19.73
C GLN A 353 0.53 -3.52 -19.91
N ALA A 354 1.59 -3.77 -19.14
CA ALA A 354 2.29 -5.04 -19.11
C ALA A 354 3.07 -5.17 -17.81
N ASP A 355 3.32 -6.41 -17.40
CA ASP A 355 4.15 -6.76 -16.26
C ASP A 355 4.92 -8.05 -16.56
N GLY A 356 5.92 -8.35 -15.74
CA GLY A 356 6.72 -9.56 -15.90
C GLY A 356 7.94 -9.58 -14.98
N TYR A 357 8.55 -10.75 -14.87
CA TYR A 357 9.74 -10.96 -14.06
C TYR A 357 11.03 -10.85 -14.88
N THR A 358 12.07 -10.24 -14.33
CA THR A 358 13.34 -10.03 -15.02
C THR A 358 14.06 -11.34 -15.39
N PRO A 359 14.70 -11.42 -16.57
CA PRO A 359 14.68 -10.44 -17.66
C PRO A 359 13.29 -10.36 -18.30
N ALA A 360 12.69 -9.17 -18.32
CA ALA A 360 11.36 -8.93 -18.85
C ALA A 360 11.47 -8.11 -20.13
N THR A 361 10.71 -8.45 -21.17
CA THR A 361 10.72 -7.72 -22.45
C THR A 361 9.31 -7.25 -22.81
N TYR A 362 9.17 -5.95 -23.03
CA TYR A 362 7.93 -5.28 -23.39
C TYR A 362 8.00 -4.70 -24.79
N THR A 363 6.98 -4.94 -25.60
CA THR A 363 6.86 -4.34 -26.92
C THR A 363 6.10 -3.02 -26.82
N LEU A 364 6.76 -1.90 -27.12
CA LEU A 364 6.22 -0.55 -26.90
C LEU A 364 5.79 0.13 -28.20
N ASN A 365 4.92 1.12 -28.08
CA ASN A 365 4.66 2.05 -29.17
C ASN A 365 5.80 3.07 -29.28
N SER A 366 6.43 3.18 -30.46
CA SER A 366 7.57 4.05 -30.67
C SER A 366 7.26 5.52 -30.34
N GLY A 367 8.08 6.12 -29.46
CA GLY A 367 7.97 7.51 -29.02
C GLY A 367 6.87 7.79 -27.99
N GLN A 368 6.06 6.79 -27.62
CA GLN A 368 5.04 6.93 -26.58
C GLN A 368 5.67 6.86 -25.19
N THR A 369 5.20 7.70 -24.27
CA THR A 369 5.63 7.68 -22.86
C THR A 369 4.86 6.63 -22.07
N TYR A 370 5.60 5.88 -21.26
CA TYR A 370 5.14 4.91 -20.25
C TYR A 370 5.85 5.22 -18.93
N THR A 371 5.32 4.72 -17.82
CA THR A 371 6.00 4.71 -16.52
C THR A 371 6.46 3.28 -16.24
N LEU A 372 7.73 3.12 -15.88
CA LEU A 372 8.38 1.85 -15.62
C LEU A 372 8.75 1.72 -14.15
N GLU A 373 8.56 0.53 -13.60
CA GLU A 373 8.95 0.12 -12.25
C GLU A 373 9.73 -1.21 -12.28
N ALA A 374 10.71 -1.36 -11.39
CA ALA A 374 11.37 -2.63 -11.11
C ALA A 374 11.47 -2.85 -9.59
N ASP A 375 10.70 -3.80 -9.06
CA ASP A 375 10.56 -3.99 -7.62
C ASP A 375 11.78 -4.67 -7.00
N GLY A 376 11.99 -4.38 -5.72
CA GLY A 376 12.78 -5.22 -4.85
C GLY A 376 12.05 -6.53 -4.51
N TYR A 377 12.81 -7.55 -4.10
CA TYR A 377 12.29 -8.84 -3.64
C TYR A 377 13.19 -9.40 -2.53
N ALA A 378 12.56 -9.90 -1.47
CA ALA A 378 13.25 -10.41 -0.28
C ALA A 378 14.27 -9.40 0.29
N SER A 379 15.54 -9.78 0.45
CA SER A 379 16.59 -8.89 0.97
C SER A 379 17.13 -7.89 -0.05
N CYS A 380 16.68 -7.97 -1.30
CA CYS A 380 17.14 -7.14 -2.41
C CYS A 380 16.16 -6.02 -2.68
N SER A 381 16.47 -4.80 -2.23
CA SER A 381 15.68 -3.60 -2.54
C SER A 381 16.19 -2.94 -3.83
N PHE A 382 15.32 -2.30 -4.61
CA PHE A 382 15.77 -1.40 -5.67
C PHE A 382 16.71 -0.33 -5.10
N ASP A 383 17.89 -0.16 -5.71
CA ASP A 383 18.92 0.80 -5.32
C ASP A 383 18.95 1.98 -6.29
N HIS A 384 19.14 1.71 -7.59
CA HIS A 384 19.08 2.72 -8.64
C HIS A 384 18.93 2.11 -10.04
N TRP A 385 18.53 2.94 -11.00
CA TRP A 385 18.65 2.61 -12.42
C TRP A 385 20.08 2.82 -12.90
N LEU A 386 20.71 1.77 -13.46
CA LEU A 386 22.14 1.78 -13.81
C LEU A 386 22.53 2.87 -14.82
N ASP A 387 21.62 3.21 -15.75
CA ASP A 387 21.87 4.17 -16.82
C ASP A 387 21.86 5.63 -16.34
N THR A 388 21.05 5.94 -15.33
CA THR A 388 20.84 7.32 -14.84
C THR A 388 21.39 7.55 -13.43
N ASN A 389 21.74 6.48 -12.72
CA ASN A 389 22.04 6.50 -11.29
C ASN A 389 20.88 7.10 -10.45
N SER A 390 19.64 7.03 -10.96
CA SER A 390 18.45 7.53 -10.30
C SER A 390 18.00 6.57 -9.20
N PRO A 391 17.85 7.03 -7.95
CA PRO A 391 17.28 6.21 -6.87
C PRO A 391 15.75 6.12 -6.93
N ASN A 392 15.10 6.88 -7.83
CA ASN A 392 13.67 6.77 -8.05
C ASN A 392 13.36 5.51 -8.88
N ASN A 393 12.66 4.55 -8.26
CA ASN A 393 12.26 3.30 -8.91
C ASN A 393 11.32 3.57 -10.08
N LEU A 394 10.31 4.41 -9.87
CA LEU A 394 9.39 4.83 -10.93
C LEU A 394 10.09 5.82 -11.86
N ARG A 395 10.12 5.51 -13.15
CA ARG A 395 10.66 6.40 -14.18
C ARG A 395 9.78 6.46 -15.41
N ASP A 396 9.62 7.65 -15.96
CA ASP A 396 9.03 7.81 -17.29
C ASP A 396 10.02 7.37 -18.36
N ILE A 397 9.54 6.63 -19.35
CA ILE A 397 10.32 6.10 -20.46
C ILE A 397 9.58 6.27 -21.78
N SER A 398 10.31 6.70 -22.81
CA SER A 398 9.85 6.73 -24.20
C SER A 398 11.01 6.28 -25.08
N ILE A 399 10.79 5.23 -25.86
CA ILE A 399 11.83 4.63 -26.73
C ILE A 399 11.39 4.66 -28.18
N THR A 400 12.34 4.85 -29.08
CA THR A 400 12.12 4.81 -30.54
C THR A 400 12.86 3.66 -31.24
N SER A 401 13.68 2.92 -30.48
CA SER A 401 14.43 1.72 -30.90
C SER A 401 14.54 0.74 -29.74
N ASP A 402 14.86 -0.52 -30.03
CA ASP A 402 15.11 -1.53 -29.00
C ASP A 402 16.09 -1.01 -27.95
N THR A 403 15.70 -1.13 -26.68
CA THR A 403 16.39 -0.51 -25.55
C THR A 403 16.49 -1.53 -24.43
N SER A 404 17.62 -1.58 -23.74
CA SER A 404 17.79 -2.39 -22.54
C SER A 404 18.15 -1.50 -21.36
N LEU A 405 17.46 -1.71 -20.24
CA LEU A 405 17.70 -1.03 -18.98
C LEU A 405 18.02 -2.07 -17.91
N THR A 406 18.80 -1.66 -16.90
CA THR A 406 19.14 -2.51 -15.76
C THR A 406 18.79 -1.79 -14.47
N ALA A 407 17.92 -2.40 -13.67
CA ALA A 407 17.69 -2.02 -12.28
C ALA A 407 18.78 -2.64 -11.40
N VAL A 408 19.47 -1.82 -10.62
CA VAL A 408 20.44 -2.27 -9.62
C VAL A 408 19.73 -2.44 -8.30
N LEU A 409 19.94 -3.58 -7.65
CA LEU A 409 19.32 -3.95 -6.39
C LEU A 409 20.37 -4.07 -5.28
N ASN A 410 20.05 -3.55 -4.11
CA ASN A 410 20.87 -3.69 -2.92
C ASN A 410 20.35 -4.87 -2.09
N CYS A 411 21.07 -5.99 -2.18
CA CYS A 411 20.73 -7.26 -1.53
C CYS A 411 21.19 -7.40 -0.08
N GLY A 412 21.83 -6.37 0.49
CA GLY A 412 22.54 -6.45 1.75
C GLY A 412 23.77 -7.36 1.63
N ASN A 413 24.96 -6.76 1.54
CA ASN A 413 26.18 -7.54 1.32
C ASN A 413 26.45 -8.52 2.47
N THR A 414 26.24 -9.82 2.22
CA THR A 414 27.16 -10.84 2.74
C THR A 414 28.34 -10.89 1.78
N VAL A 415 29.52 -10.48 2.25
CA VAL A 415 30.76 -10.48 1.46
C VAL A 415 31.03 -11.90 0.95
N THR A 416 30.77 -12.14 -0.33
CA THR A 416 31.22 -13.33 -1.05
C THR A 416 32.57 -13.00 -1.67
N THR A 417 33.67 -13.39 -1.02
CA THR A 417 35.00 -13.29 -1.63
C THR A 417 35.20 -14.44 -2.60
N THR A 418 34.97 -14.19 -3.89
CA THR A 418 35.35 -15.10 -4.98
C THR A 418 36.85 -15.03 -5.19
N THR A 419 37.60 -16.02 -4.68
CA THR A 419 39.00 -16.20 -5.09
C THR A 419 39.06 -17.24 -6.19
N THR A 420 39.11 -16.78 -7.43
CA THR A 420 39.37 -17.64 -8.60
C THR A 420 40.85 -18.01 -8.59
N THR A 421 41.20 -19.22 -8.16
CA THR A 421 42.50 -19.80 -8.47
C THR A 421 42.34 -20.74 -9.67
N THR A 422 42.76 -20.27 -10.82
CA THR A 422 42.82 -21.06 -12.04
C THR A 422 43.93 -22.10 -11.89
N THR A 423 43.60 -23.39 -11.90
CA THR A 423 44.56 -24.42 -12.31
C THR A 423 43.83 -25.39 -13.21
N ALA A 424 44.43 -25.63 -14.37
CA ALA A 424 43.86 -26.38 -15.47
C ALA A 424 43.57 -27.84 -15.09
N THR A 425 42.54 -28.39 -15.77
CA THR A 425 42.19 -29.82 -15.97
C THR A 425 40.92 -30.27 -15.23
N THR A 426 39.80 -30.17 -15.97
CA THR A 426 38.59 -31.02 -15.96
C THR A 426 38.32 -31.85 -14.71
N THR A 427 37.39 -31.39 -13.86
CA THR A 427 36.21 -32.11 -13.34
C THR A 427 35.47 -31.15 -12.39
N SER A 428 34.21 -30.83 -12.68
CA SER A 428 33.38 -29.98 -11.81
C SER A 428 32.73 -30.85 -10.74
N THR A 429 33.11 -30.64 -9.47
CA THR A 429 32.34 -31.09 -8.31
C THR A 429 31.95 -29.87 -7.51
N THR A 430 30.66 -29.53 -7.54
CA THR A 430 30.04 -28.51 -6.69
C THR A 430 29.92 -29.08 -5.27
N SER A 431 30.63 -28.49 -4.31
CA SER A 431 30.39 -28.76 -2.88
C SER A 431 30.03 -27.44 -2.21
N THR A 432 28.77 -27.30 -1.83
CA THR A 432 28.24 -26.17 -1.08
C THR A 432 28.35 -26.49 0.41
N THR A 433 29.13 -25.71 1.15
CA THR A 433 29.14 -25.78 2.62
C THR A 433 28.48 -24.52 3.16
N THR A 434 27.24 -24.65 3.62
CA THR A 434 26.49 -23.59 4.31
C THR A 434 26.79 -23.67 5.80
N THR A 435 27.36 -22.62 6.38
CA THR A 435 27.49 -22.49 7.85
C THR A 435 26.14 -22.09 8.45
N THR A 436 25.43 -23.05 9.02
CA THR A 436 24.22 -22.83 9.83
C THR A 436 24.58 -22.20 11.18
N LEU A 437 23.85 -21.18 11.63
CA LEU A 437 23.86 -20.75 13.04
C LEU A 437 23.54 -21.97 13.93
N ALA A 438 24.34 -22.19 14.98
CA ALA A 438 24.10 -23.27 15.92
C ALA A 438 22.69 -23.15 16.52
N GLY A 439 21.84 -24.17 16.32
CA GLY A 439 20.46 -24.20 16.82
C GLY A 439 19.37 -23.97 15.78
N SER A 440 19.72 -23.66 14.52
CA SER A 440 18.75 -23.50 13.42
C SER A 440 19.06 -24.41 12.24
N SER A 441 18.02 -24.86 11.54
CA SER A 441 18.05 -25.63 10.30
C SER A 441 17.40 -24.84 9.17
N GLN A 442 17.62 -25.27 7.93
CA GLN A 442 16.98 -24.72 6.75
C GLN A 442 16.07 -25.78 6.12
N ILE A 443 14.86 -25.41 5.72
CA ILE A 443 13.98 -26.25 4.88
C ILE A 443 13.94 -25.61 3.50
N SER A 444 14.50 -26.27 2.49
CA SER A 444 14.52 -25.80 1.11
C SER A 444 13.42 -26.50 0.31
N VAL A 445 12.64 -25.76 -0.45
CA VAL A 445 11.51 -26.26 -1.22
C VAL A 445 11.69 -25.91 -2.69
N SER A 446 11.58 -26.90 -3.57
CA SER A 446 11.55 -26.73 -5.02
C SER A 446 10.28 -27.34 -5.61
N THR A 447 9.93 -26.94 -6.82
CA THR A 447 8.77 -27.49 -7.55
C THR A 447 9.16 -27.93 -8.95
N VAL A 448 8.57 -29.03 -9.39
CA VAL A 448 8.79 -29.62 -10.71
C VAL A 448 7.47 -30.08 -11.32
N ASN A 449 7.37 -30.11 -12.64
CA ASN A 449 6.25 -30.76 -13.31
C ASN A 449 6.40 -32.29 -13.30
N SER A 450 5.41 -33.00 -13.84
CA SER A 450 5.39 -34.47 -13.88
C SER A 450 6.53 -35.10 -14.70
N ALA A 451 7.23 -34.31 -15.54
CA ALA A 451 8.42 -34.71 -16.28
C ALA A 451 9.73 -34.42 -15.52
N GLY A 452 9.65 -33.84 -14.32
CA GLY A 452 10.80 -33.45 -13.50
C GLY A 452 11.45 -32.13 -13.91
N ALA A 453 10.85 -31.38 -14.85
CA ALA A 453 11.36 -30.06 -15.22
C ALA A 453 11.01 -29.03 -14.13
N PRO A 454 11.95 -28.15 -13.72
CA PRO A 454 11.66 -27.11 -12.75
C PRO A 454 10.54 -26.20 -13.21
N ILE A 455 9.60 -25.95 -12.30
CA ILE A 455 8.56 -24.94 -12.44
C ILE A 455 8.69 -24.04 -11.22
N ASN A 456 8.69 -22.72 -11.39
CA ASN A 456 8.97 -21.78 -10.30
C ASN A 456 7.74 -20.90 -10.05
N GLY A 457 7.70 -20.21 -8.91
CA GLY A 457 6.63 -19.29 -8.56
C GLY A 457 5.47 -19.93 -7.81
N TYR A 458 5.61 -21.14 -7.25
CA TYR A 458 4.51 -21.79 -6.53
C TYR A 458 4.47 -21.35 -5.07
N TYR A 459 3.31 -20.86 -4.64
CA TYR A 459 3.11 -20.37 -3.28
C TYR A 459 3.33 -21.51 -2.28
N THR A 460 4.32 -21.32 -1.41
CA THR A 460 4.80 -22.30 -0.44
C THR A 460 4.70 -21.69 0.95
N THR A 461 4.15 -22.41 1.91
CA THR A 461 3.85 -21.91 3.26
C THR A 461 4.46 -22.83 4.31
N LEU A 462 4.96 -22.25 5.39
CA LEU A 462 5.47 -22.92 6.57
C LEU A 462 4.48 -22.75 7.72
N TRP A 463 4.14 -23.84 8.38
CA TRP A 463 3.15 -23.90 9.46
C TRP A 463 3.73 -24.60 10.68
N GLN A 464 3.20 -24.22 11.84
CA GLN A 464 3.42 -24.94 13.09
C GLN A 464 2.16 -24.84 13.96
N ASN A 465 1.72 -25.96 14.51
CA ASN A 465 0.55 -26.04 15.40
C ASN A 465 -0.73 -25.40 14.81
N GLY A 466 -0.91 -25.50 13.48
CA GLY A 466 -2.08 -24.94 12.78
C GLY A 466 -2.01 -23.43 12.50
N VAL A 467 -0.88 -22.77 12.81
CA VAL A 467 -0.63 -21.36 12.50
C VAL A 467 0.41 -21.27 11.39
N MET A 468 0.14 -20.43 10.38
CA MET A 468 1.12 -20.12 9.34
C MET A 468 2.20 -19.20 9.91
N LEU A 469 3.46 -19.61 9.80
CA LEU A 469 4.60 -18.88 10.35
C LEU A 469 5.29 -18.01 9.28
N GLN A 470 5.51 -18.58 8.10
CA GLN A 470 6.24 -17.95 6.99
C GLN A 470 5.66 -18.46 5.67
N TRP A 471 5.97 -17.78 4.57
CA TRP A 471 5.64 -18.23 3.22
C TRP A 471 6.66 -17.68 2.22
N CYS A 472 6.71 -18.28 1.03
CA CYS A 472 7.59 -17.89 -0.07
C CYS A 472 7.06 -18.46 -1.39
N TYR A 473 7.70 -18.12 -2.51
CA TYR A 473 7.44 -18.74 -3.81
C TYR A 473 8.61 -19.64 -4.20
N SER A 474 8.34 -20.85 -4.66
CA SER A 474 9.38 -21.82 -5.01
C SER A 474 10.24 -21.39 -6.22
N PRO A 475 11.52 -21.78 -6.29
CA PRO A 475 12.30 -22.43 -5.24
C PRO A 475 12.62 -21.44 -4.11
N CYS A 476 12.43 -21.86 -2.87
CA CYS A 476 12.69 -21.02 -1.70
C CYS A 476 13.15 -21.82 -0.48
N SER A 477 13.45 -21.15 0.62
CA SER A 477 13.85 -21.82 1.86
C SER A 477 13.39 -21.11 3.12
N PHE A 478 13.07 -21.86 4.16
CA PHE A 478 12.72 -21.37 5.49
C PHE A 478 13.87 -21.63 6.47
N VAL A 479 14.22 -20.65 7.30
CA VAL A 479 15.13 -20.85 8.43
C VAL A 479 14.28 -21.10 9.68
N VAL A 480 14.52 -22.23 10.34
CA VAL A 480 13.67 -22.76 11.40
C VAL A 480 14.49 -23.27 12.58
N SER A 481 13.89 -23.29 13.76
CA SER A 481 14.56 -23.75 14.98
C SER A 481 14.69 -25.28 15.02
N ASN A 482 15.84 -25.77 15.50
CA ASN A 482 16.07 -27.20 15.70
C ASN A 482 15.16 -27.78 16.80
N GLY A 483 14.92 -29.09 16.74
CA GLY A 483 14.12 -29.81 17.74
C GLY A 483 12.61 -29.57 17.65
N GLN A 484 12.14 -28.92 16.58
CA GLN A 484 10.74 -28.61 16.34
C GLN A 484 10.19 -29.41 15.16
N THR A 485 8.87 -29.54 15.11
CA THR A 485 8.15 -30.08 13.94
C THR A 485 7.41 -28.95 13.25
N TYR A 486 7.54 -28.92 11.93
CA TYR A 486 6.91 -27.96 11.03
C TYR A 486 6.08 -28.69 9.98
N GLN A 487 5.18 -27.97 9.33
CA GLN A 487 4.51 -28.43 8.13
C GLN A 487 4.78 -27.46 6.99
N VAL A 488 5.10 -27.97 5.81
CA VAL A 488 5.26 -27.20 4.59
C VAL A 488 4.09 -27.52 3.67
N ALA A 489 3.41 -26.53 3.13
CA ALA A 489 2.40 -26.72 2.10
C ALA A 489 2.72 -25.92 0.85
N VAL A 490 2.33 -26.42 -0.31
CA VAL A 490 2.44 -25.73 -1.60
C VAL A 490 1.05 -25.56 -2.21
N ALA A 491 0.79 -24.50 -2.95
CA ALA A 491 -0.53 -24.25 -3.56
C ALA A 491 -0.58 -24.71 -5.02
N ASP A 492 -1.79 -24.95 -5.53
CA ASP A 492 -2.04 -25.04 -6.97
C ASP A 492 -1.83 -23.67 -7.63
N TYR A 493 -1.36 -23.65 -8.88
CA TYR A 493 -1.10 -22.39 -9.58
C TYR A 493 -1.27 -22.54 -11.09
N GLY A 494 -1.99 -21.59 -11.70
CA GLY A 494 -2.32 -21.64 -13.12
C GLY A 494 -3.17 -22.86 -13.46
N GLY A 495 -2.72 -23.64 -14.44
CA GLY A 495 -3.33 -24.91 -14.85
C GLY A 495 -2.68 -26.14 -14.21
N GLU A 496 -1.76 -25.99 -13.27
CA GLU A 496 -1.01 -27.10 -12.67
C GLU A 496 -1.49 -27.34 -11.24
N THR A 497 -1.73 -28.60 -10.90
CA THR A 497 -2.23 -29.05 -9.58
C THR A 497 -1.18 -29.89 -8.86
N PHE A 498 -1.06 -29.71 -7.55
CA PHE A 498 -0.16 -30.48 -6.72
C PHE A 498 -0.55 -31.97 -6.77
N SER A 499 0.41 -32.82 -7.14
CA SER A 499 0.22 -34.26 -7.21
C SER A 499 0.74 -34.95 -5.95
N HIS A 500 2.02 -34.77 -5.65
CA HIS A 500 2.71 -35.39 -4.51
C HIS A 500 4.06 -34.72 -4.26
N TRP A 501 4.62 -34.93 -3.07
CA TRP A 501 6.02 -34.66 -2.78
C TRP A 501 6.91 -35.76 -3.34
N SER A 502 8.18 -35.47 -3.64
CA SER A 502 9.13 -36.41 -4.26
C SER A 502 9.40 -37.68 -3.44
N ASP A 503 9.04 -37.68 -2.15
CA ASP A 503 9.08 -38.87 -1.29
C ASP A 503 7.81 -39.73 -1.35
N GLY A 504 6.84 -39.35 -2.19
CA GLY A 504 5.57 -40.04 -2.40
C GLY A 504 4.42 -39.54 -1.52
N THR A 505 4.64 -38.55 -0.65
CA THR A 505 3.57 -37.99 0.19
C THR A 505 2.54 -37.25 -0.67
N THR A 506 1.28 -37.69 -0.63
CA THR A 506 0.18 -37.08 -1.43
C THR A 506 -0.58 -35.97 -0.70
N ASN A 507 -0.31 -35.78 0.59
CA ASN A 507 -0.88 -34.66 1.33
C ASN A 507 -0.16 -33.37 0.95
N ILE A 508 -0.94 -32.33 0.69
CA ILE A 508 -0.40 -31.00 0.34
C ILE A 508 0.46 -30.42 1.46
N PHE A 509 0.12 -30.73 2.72
CA PHE A 509 0.97 -30.49 3.89
C PHE A 509 1.97 -31.64 4.07
N HIS A 510 3.25 -31.33 3.96
CA HIS A 510 4.37 -32.21 4.30
C HIS A 510 4.88 -31.92 5.70
N THR A 511 5.04 -32.94 6.53
CA THR A 511 5.54 -32.75 7.90
C THR A 511 7.06 -32.94 7.95
N VAL A 512 7.76 -31.92 8.45
CA VAL A 512 9.22 -31.92 8.63
C VAL A 512 9.53 -31.89 10.12
N THR A 513 10.14 -32.96 10.63
CA THR A 513 10.63 -33.02 12.01
C THR A 513 12.15 -32.84 12.02
N LEU A 514 12.62 -31.78 12.67
CA LEU A 514 14.04 -31.44 12.71
C LEU A 514 14.68 -31.86 14.03
N GLY A 515 15.82 -32.55 13.93
CA GLY A 515 16.62 -32.93 15.08
C GLY A 515 17.34 -31.74 15.73
N SER A 516 18.17 -32.02 16.74
CA SER A 516 18.94 -31.01 17.47
C SER A 516 20.13 -30.44 16.67
N ILE A 517 20.52 -31.14 15.59
CA ILE A 517 21.64 -30.79 14.73
C ILE A 517 21.14 -29.92 13.59
N SER A 518 21.84 -28.83 13.32
CA SER A 518 21.56 -27.94 12.20
C SER A 518 21.77 -28.65 10.86
N ILE A 519 20.74 -28.68 10.02
CA ILE A 519 20.76 -29.31 8.69
C ILE A 519 20.08 -28.43 7.65
N THR A 520 20.31 -28.73 6.38
CA THR A 520 19.40 -28.34 5.30
C THR A 520 18.54 -29.54 4.92
N PHE A 521 17.24 -29.41 5.01
CA PHE A 521 16.25 -30.41 4.64
C PHE A 521 15.58 -29.99 3.33
N SER A 522 15.67 -30.82 2.29
CA SER A 522 15.15 -30.49 0.96
C SER A 522 13.83 -31.21 0.68
N LEU A 523 12.85 -30.46 0.20
CA LEU A 523 11.57 -30.93 -0.30
C LEU A 523 11.42 -30.57 -1.77
N THR A 524 10.79 -31.45 -2.54
CA THR A 524 10.41 -31.17 -3.92
C THR A 524 8.95 -31.56 -4.12
N ALA A 525 8.12 -30.61 -4.51
CA ALA A 525 6.73 -30.86 -4.86
C ALA A 525 6.58 -31.07 -6.38
N VAL A 526 5.79 -32.09 -6.74
CA VAL A 526 5.55 -32.52 -8.12
C VAL A 526 4.13 -32.12 -8.52
N TYR A 527 4.00 -31.47 -9.67
CA TYR A 527 2.73 -30.97 -10.22
C TYR A 527 2.33 -31.70 -11.50
N THR A 528 1.03 -31.71 -11.75
CA THR A 528 0.41 -32.24 -12.97
C THR A 528 -0.57 -31.22 -13.57
N PRO A 529 -0.62 -31.06 -14.90
CA PRO A 529 -1.60 -30.20 -15.58
C PRO A 529 -3.07 -30.62 -15.38
#